data_AF-A0A6A4HHP3-F1
#
_entry.id   AF-A0A6A4HHP3-F1
#
_cell.length_a   1.000
_cell.length_b   1.000
_cell.length_c   1.000
_cell.angle_alpha   90.00
_cell.angle_beta   90.00
_cell.angle_gamma   90.00
#
_symmetry.space_group_name_H-M   'P 1'
#
loop_
_entity.id
_entity.type
_entity.pdbx_description
1 polymer ?
#
loop_
_entity_poly.entity_id
_entity_poly.type
_entity_poly.pdbx_seq_one_letter_code
_entity_poly.pdbx_strand_id
1 'polypeptide(L)'
;MDGSSTGPVNVYALFASKMDWQVAEWVVKDNIGHNSFDCLLQIPGVVQKLGLSYHNIQALHKTVDSIHPKAGDWKVHCLRFKDQPDQEFILWHCNVIDMVKSLWGDPLLAKHLVY
;
A
#
# COMPACT_ATOMS: atom_id res chain seq x y z
N MET A 1 -9.74 35.26 -13.84
CA MET A 1 -9.20 34.77 -12.55
C MET A 1 -10.22 33.72 -12.14
N ASP A 2 -9.97 32.42 -12.21
CA ASP A 2 -8.92 31.71 -11.48
C ASP A 2 -8.43 30.50 -12.30
N GLY A 3 -7.13 30.45 -12.57
CA GLY A 3 -6.48 29.31 -13.21
C GLY A 3 -6.17 28.24 -12.17
N SER A 4 -7.04 27.26 -12.00
CA SER A 4 -6.71 26.05 -11.25
C SER A 4 -5.72 25.23 -12.06
N SER A 5 -4.42 25.43 -11.83
CA SER A 5 -3.38 24.54 -12.31
C SER A 5 -3.64 23.14 -11.77
N THR A 6 -4.25 22.28 -12.57
CA THR A 6 -4.22 20.84 -12.36
C THR A 6 -2.78 20.39 -12.55
N GLY A 7 -2.01 20.40 -11.45
CA GLY A 7 -0.70 19.78 -11.41
C GLY A 7 -0.82 18.31 -11.87
N PRO A 8 0.23 17.73 -12.47
CA PRO A 8 0.19 16.35 -12.92
C PRO A 8 -0.23 15.47 -11.74
N VAL A 9 -1.34 14.73 -11.92
CA VAL A 9 -1.80 13.74 -10.95
C VAL A 9 -0.63 12.81 -10.70
N ASN A 10 -0.10 12.83 -9.48
CA ASN A 10 1.01 11.95 -9.11
C ASN A 10 0.49 10.52 -9.12
N VAL A 11 0.68 9.83 -10.25
CA VAL A 11 0.35 8.40 -10.42
C VAL A 11 1.10 7.49 -9.45
N TYR A 12 2.12 8.00 -8.76
CA TYR A 12 2.85 7.30 -7.71
C TYR A 12 2.43 7.70 -6.29
N ALA A 13 1.39 8.53 -6.13
CA ALA A 13 0.62 9.02 -4.97
C ALA A 13 1.25 9.04 -3.55
N LEU A 14 2.01 8.03 -3.16
CA LEU A 14 2.66 7.82 -1.87
C LEU A 14 4.18 8.03 -1.94
N PHE A 15 4.75 7.96 -3.15
CA PHE A 15 6.17 8.06 -3.42
C PHE A 15 6.52 9.42 -4.03
N ALA A 16 7.70 9.92 -3.68
CA ALA A 16 8.19 11.23 -4.09
C ALA A 16 8.51 11.28 -5.60
N SER A 17 8.79 10.13 -6.21
CA SER A 17 9.09 10.03 -7.64
C SER A 17 8.84 8.61 -8.18
N LYS A 18 8.92 8.46 -9.51
CA LYS A 18 8.94 7.14 -10.15
C LYS A 18 10.09 6.27 -9.63
N MET A 19 11.27 6.86 -9.46
CA MET A 19 12.46 6.14 -8.96
C MET A 19 12.21 5.61 -7.54
N ASP A 20 11.64 6.44 -6.68
CA ASP A 20 11.26 6.10 -5.31
C ASP A 20 10.27 4.92 -5.26
N TRP A 21 9.25 4.92 -6.13
CA TRP A 21 8.33 3.80 -6.27
C TRP A 21 8.97 2.53 -6.86
N GLN A 22 9.84 2.66 -7.87
CA GLN A 22 10.48 1.50 -8.52
C GLN A 22 11.42 0.75 -7.58
N VAL A 23 12.17 1.48 -6.74
CA VAL A 23 13.04 0.86 -5.73
C VAL A 23 12.19 0.12 -4.69
N ALA A 24 11.10 0.73 -4.23
CA ALA A 24 10.15 0.09 -3.33
C ALA A 24 9.52 -1.19 -3.93
N GLU A 25 9.05 -1.10 -5.19
CA GLU A 25 8.45 -2.23 -5.91
C GLU A 25 9.45 -3.39 -6.07
N TRP A 26 10.70 -3.08 -6.41
CA TRP A 26 11.76 -4.07 -6.56
C TRP A 26 12.05 -4.83 -5.26
N VAL A 27 12.17 -4.12 -4.13
CA VAL A 27 12.41 -4.72 -2.81
C VAL A 27 11.32 -5.73 -2.44
N VAL A 28 10.07 -5.37 -2.68
CA VAL A 28 8.91 -6.23 -2.38
C VAL A 28 8.84 -7.42 -3.34
N LYS A 29 9.03 -7.20 -4.65
CA LYS A 29 8.95 -8.28 -5.66
C LYS A 29 10.04 -9.33 -5.50
N ASP A 30 11.27 -8.90 -5.22
CA ASP A 30 12.42 -9.79 -5.09
C ASP A 30 12.60 -10.33 -3.67
N ASN A 31 11.67 -10.01 -2.75
CA ASN A 31 11.68 -10.44 -1.35
C ASN A 31 13.04 -10.17 -0.68
N ILE A 32 13.57 -8.96 -0.86
CA ILE A 32 14.86 -8.57 -0.31
C ILE A 32 14.76 -8.57 1.22
N GLY A 33 15.72 -9.23 1.87
CA GLY A 33 15.79 -9.27 3.33
C GLY A 33 15.85 -7.85 3.91
N HIS A 34 14.97 -7.57 4.89
CA HIS A 34 14.84 -6.27 5.54
C HIS A 34 16.19 -5.68 5.99
N ASN A 35 17.02 -6.50 6.64
CA ASN A 35 18.35 -6.08 7.10
C ASN A 35 19.28 -5.72 5.94
N SER A 36 19.25 -6.48 4.84
CA SER A 36 20.09 -6.21 3.67
C SER A 36 19.70 -4.90 2.99
N PHE A 37 18.40 -4.61 2.93
CA PHE A 37 17.91 -3.36 2.39
C PHE A 37 18.26 -2.17 3.30
N ASP A 38 18.12 -2.32 4.61
CA ASP A 38 18.55 -1.29 5.57
C ASP A 38 20.05 -1.01 5.46
N CYS A 39 20.88 -2.04 5.29
CA CYS A 39 22.32 -1.86 5.03
C CYS A 39 22.58 -1.05 3.76
N LEU A 40 21.83 -1.29 2.67
CA LEU A 40 21.94 -0.51 1.43
C LEU A 40 21.56 0.96 1.65
N LEU A 41 20.47 1.23 2.38
CA LEU A 41 19.98 2.58 2.65
C LEU A 41 20.90 3.37 3.59
N GLN A 42 21.66 2.68 4.45
CA GLN A 42 22.66 3.29 5.32
C GLN A 42 23.93 3.73 4.58
N ILE A 43 24.17 3.28 3.35
CA ILE A 43 25.33 3.72 2.55
C ILE A 43 25.20 5.23 2.31
N PRO A 44 26.19 6.05 2.74
CA PRO A 44 26.13 7.50 2.60
C PRO A 44 25.87 7.94 1.15
N GLY A 45 24.83 8.74 0.96
CA GLY A 45 24.45 9.31 -0.33
C GLY A 45 23.51 8.45 -1.18
N VAL A 46 23.21 7.18 -0.81
CA VAL A 46 22.26 6.34 -1.57
C VAL A 46 20.85 6.94 -1.58
N VAL A 47 20.29 7.21 -0.40
CA VAL A 47 18.95 7.82 -0.26
C VAL A 47 18.84 9.13 -1.02
N GLN A 48 19.86 10.00 -0.90
CA GLN A 48 19.89 11.32 -1.53
C GLN A 48 20.03 11.26 -3.05
N LYS A 49 20.94 10.41 -3.57
CA LYS A 49 21.19 10.28 -5.01
C LYS A 49 20.03 9.61 -5.74
N LEU A 50 19.34 8.68 -5.08
CA LEU A 50 18.16 8.01 -5.63
C LEU A 50 16.86 8.80 -5.37
N GLY A 51 16.91 9.82 -4.51
CA GLY A 51 15.74 10.63 -4.16
C GLY A 51 14.65 9.82 -3.44
N LEU A 52 15.05 8.90 -2.54
CA LEU A 52 14.12 8.04 -1.82
C LEU A 52 13.42 8.80 -0.69
N SER A 53 12.13 8.54 -0.51
CA SER A 53 11.31 9.14 0.56
C SER A 53 11.48 8.42 1.90
N TYR A 54 12.10 7.25 1.90
CA TYR A 54 12.31 6.39 3.07
C TYR A 54 13.81 6.14 3.32
N HIS A 55 14.16 5.96 4.59
CA HIS A 55 15.55 5.77 5.04
C HIS A 55 15.82 4.37 5.62
N ASN A 56 14.77 3.55 5.76
CA ASN A 56 14.81 2.14 6.15
C ASN A 56 13.55 1.43 5.64
N ILE A 57 13.55 0.10 5.72
CA ILE A 57 12.43 -0.77 5.35
C ILE A 57 11.16 -0.46 6.17
N GLN A 58 11.31 -0.06 7.43
CA GLN A 58 10.17 0.27 8.28
C GLN A 58 9.45 1.53 7.79
N ALA A 59 10.18 2.55 7.36
CA ALA A 59 9.64 3.76 6.77
C ALA A 59 8.97 3.45 5.42
N LEU A 60 9.57 2.55 4.61
CA LEU A 60 8.94 2.07 3.39
C LEU A 60 7.58 1.39 3.68
N HIS A 61 7.52 0.45 4.63
CA HIS A 61 6.27 -0.20 4.99
C HIS A 61 5.24 0.78 5.54
N LYS A 62 5.64 1.75 6.36
CA LYS A 62 4.73 2.81 6.82
C LYS A 62 4.14 3.63 5.65
N THR A 63 4.93 3.89 4.61
CA THR A 63 4.42 4.56 3.40
C THR A 63 3.37 3.70 2.70
N VAL A 64 3.58 2.38 2.61
CA VAL A 64 2.61 1.44 2.03
C VAL A 64 1.37 1.29 2.93
N ASP A 65 1.53 1.19 4.24
CA ASP A 65 0.43 1.07 5.20
C ASP A 65 -0.42 2.35 5.30
N SER A 66 0.13 3.49 4.88
CA SER A 66 -0.64 4.75 4.80
C SER A 66 -1.70 4.75 3.69
N ILE A 67 -1.64 3.76 2.79
CA ILE A 67 -2.71 3.51 1.83
C ILE A 67 -3.95 3.12 2.61
N HIS A 68 -4.92 4.03 2.66
CA HIS A 68 -6.23 3.68 3.15
C HIS A 68 -6.76 2.51 2.32
N PRO A 69 -7.18 1.40 2.97
CA PRO A 69 -7.79 0.30 2.27
C PRO A 69 -8.93 0.87 1.44
N LYS A 70 -8.90 0.61 0.14
CA LYS A 70 -9.98 1.03 -0.75
C LYS A 70 -11.30 0.48 -0.18
N ALA A 71 -11.36 -0.79 0.20
CA ALA A 71 -12.59 -1.46 0.64
C ALA A 71 -13.08 -1.15 2.09
N GLY A 72 -12.67 -0.03 2.70
CA GLY A 72 -12.98 0.28 4.09
C GLY A 72 -12.17 -0.55 5.11
N ASP A 73 -12.45 -0.37 6.39
CA ASP A 73 -11.68 -1.02 7.45
C ASP A 73 -11.92 -2.55 7.47
N TRP A 74 -10.85 -3.30 7.25
CA TRP A 74 -10.85 -4.75 7.40
C TRP A 74 -10.82 -5.14 8.87
N LYS A 75 -11.68 -6.08 9.23
CA LYS A 75 -11.78 -6.68 10.56
C LYS A 75 -11.32 -8.13 10.47
N VAL A 76 -10.49 -8.51 11.43
CA VAL A 76 -9.95 -9.87 11.55
C VAL A 76 -10.54 -10.52 12.78
N HIS A 77 -11.12 -11.70 12.63
CA HIS A 77 -11.64 -12.51 13.73
C HIS A 77 -11.01 -13.90 13.70
N CYS A 78 -10.46 -14.31 14.83
CA CYS A 78 -10.09 -15.71 15.05
C CYS A 78 -11.33 -16.47 15.53
N LEU A 79 -11.76 -17.44 14.73
CA LEU A 79 -12.86 -18.35 15.04
C LEU A 79 -12.28 -19.69 15.48
N ARG A 80 -12.89 -20.26 16.54
CA ARG A 80 -12.56 -21.60 17.03
C ARG A 80 -13.85 -22.37 17.20
N PHE A 81 -13.94 -23.54 16.59
CA PHE A 81 -15.15 -24.34 16.61
C PHE A 81 -15.05 -25.43 17.69
N LYS A 82 -16.19 -25.79 18.29
CA LYS A 82 -16.22 -26.73 19.42
C LYS A 82 -15.84 -28.15 19.00
N ASP A 83 -16.17 -28.53 17.77
CA ASP A 83 -15.83 -29.80 17.13
C ASP A 83 -14.34 -29.90 16.74
N GLN A 84 -13.66 -28.76 16.60
CA GLN A 84 -12.24 -28.68 16.23
C GLN A 84 -11.51 -27.69 17.14
N PRO A 85 -11.34 -28.03 18.43
CA PRO A 85 -10.83 -27.11 19.43
C PRO A 85 -9.38 -26.67 19.20
N ASP A 86 -8.60 -27.48 18.47
CA ASP A 86 -7.18 -27.22 18.17
C ASP A 86 -6.98 -26.46 16.86
N GLN A 87 -8.06 -26.13 16.15
CA GLN A 87 -8.00 -25.43 14.86
C GLN A 87 -8.56 -24.02 14.98
N GLU A 88 -7.73 -23.04 14.61
CA GLU A 88 -8.11 -21.64 14.48
C GLU A 88 -8.37 -21.29 13.02
N PHE A 89 -9.45 -20.55 12.78
CA PHE A 89 -9.82 -20.05 11.47
C PHE A 89 -9.80 -18.53 11.49
N ILE A 90 -9.12 -17.93 10.52
CA ILE A 90 -9.03 -16.47 10.43
C ILE A 90 -10.10 -15.98 9.44
N LEU A 91 -11.12 -15.29 9.95
CA LEU A 91 -12.13 -14.62 9.14
C LEU A 91 -11.75 -13.15 8.95
N TRP A 92 -11.59 -12.76 7.69
CA TRP A 92 -11.39 -11.38 7.27
C TRP A 92 -12.71 -10.86 6.69
N HIS A 93 -13.26 -9.78 7.24
CA HIS A 93 -14.47 -9.15 6.69
C HIS A 93 -14.39 -7.62 6.79
N CYS A 94 -15.14 -6.93 5.93
CA CYS A 94 -15.25 -5.47 5.89
C CYS A 94 -16.71 -5.06 5.70
N ASN A 95 -17.01 -3.77 5.91
CA ASN A 95 -18.35 -3.24 5.65
C ASN A 95 -18.66 -3.28 4.15
N VAL A 96 -19.67 -4.05 3.75
CA VAL A 96 -20.07 -4.22 2.35
C VAL A 96 -20.42 -2.89 1.66
N ILE A 97 -21.00 -1.94 2.39
CA ILE A 97 -21.36 -0.64 1.82
C ILE A 97 -20.12 0.19 1.51
N ASP A 98 -19.12 0.16 2.38
CA ASP A 98 -17.86 0.90 2.17
C ASP A 98 -17.03 0.26 1.05
N MET A 99 -17.07 -1.07 0.94
CA MET A 99 -16.49 -1.80 -0.18
C MET A 99 -17.14 -1.43 -1.52
N VAL A 100 -18.47 -1.39 -1.59
CA VAL A 100 -19.20 -0.98 -2.81
C VAL A 100 -18.90 0.48 -3.17
N LYS A 101 -18.95 1.40 -2.19
CA LYS A 101 -18.61 2.82 -2.42
C LYS A 101 -17.21 2.98 -3.00
N SER A 102 -16.25 2.22 -2.48
CA SER A 102 -14.88 2.28 -2.97
C SER A 102 -14.71 1.73 -4.38
N LEU A 103 -15.37 0.61 -4.66
CA LEU A 103 -15.40 0.02 -5.99
C LEU A 103 -15.96 1.03 -7.01
N TRP A 104 -17.03 1.74 -6.65
CA TRP A 104 -17.67 2.76 -7.47
C TRP A 104 -16.87 4.06 -7.55
N GLY A 105 -16.07 4.36 -6.53
CA GLY A 105 -15.20 5.53 -6.47
C GLY A 105 -13.88 5.38 -7.22
N ASP A 106 -13.50 4.16 -7.66
CA ASP A 106 -12.24 3.91 -8.35
C ASP A 106 -12.36 4.16 -9.87
N PRO A 107 -11.70 5.20 -10.42
CA PRO A 107 -11.76 5.51 -11.85
C PRO A 107 -11.22 4.38 -12.74
N LEU A 108 -10.32 3.53 -12.24
CA LEU A 108 -9.78 2.39 -13.00
C LEU A 108 -10.83 1.32 -13.26
N LEU A 109 -11.82 1.23 -12.37
CA LEU A 109 -12.90 0.24 -12.43
C LEU A 109 -14.15 0.77 -13.13
N ALA A 110 -14.20 2.08 -13.44
CA ALA A 110 -15.34 2.73 -14.07
C ALA A 110 -15.83 2.02 -15.35
N LYS A 111 -14.91 1.52 -16.17
CA LYS A 111 -15.22 0.76 -17.41
C LYS A 111 -15.82 -0.63 -17.18
N HIS A 112 -15.75 -1.15 -15.96
CA HIS A 112 -16.24 -2.48 -15.57
C HIS A 112 -17.53 -2.41 -14.76
N LEU A 113 -17.99 -1.21 -14.38
CA LEU A 113 -19.28 -1.02 -13.72
C LEU A 113 -20.40 -1.10 -14.76
N VAL A 114 -21.17 -2.19 -14.72
CA VAL A 114 -22.34 -2.41 -15.58
C VAL A 114 -23.61 -2.22 -14.74
N TYR A 115 -24.59 -1.50 -15.27
CA TYR A 115 -25.89 -1.21 -14.63
C TYR A 115 -27.00 -2.07 -15.24
#